data_AF-A0A959YY37-F1
#
_entry.id   AF-A0A959YY37-F1
#
_cell.length_a   1.000
_cell.length_b   1.000
_cell.length_c   1.000
_cell.angle_alpha   90.00
_cell.angle_beta   90.00
_cell.angle_gamma   90.00
#
_symmetry.space_group_name_H-M   'P 1'
#
loop_
_entity.id
_entity.type
_entity.pdbx_description
1 polymer ?
#
loop_
_entity_poly.entity_id
_entity_poly.type
_entity_poly.pdbx_seq_one_letter_code
_entity_poly.pdbx_strand_id
1 'polypeptide(L)'
;MRRFLPFLLLVLAAHEMQAQSEDDALRFAFQLPGGTARSGALAGAFGAVGADPGCIGLNPGGLGLYTRTEVSLTPSLEVNTTTSDHYGQGATGTADRFFLNNFALVLSTPTERGSEWRYNTFGLVYDRNASHYWRREADAAPVNTSLLDYFADEAGGTFSGDLYSIFPFTAGLAWDTYGIDPADPTDSLGTSYIPSFPSGSDVRQEHTIESEGATKTTSFFYAANYADKLFIGASLGIVGIRYDRTTVHRETTLDQGLDLATFTYREDLSTRGTGVDLKLGAVVQAGSSARVGLAFHTPMWVNMNDAYRTEMSTSFRAGDGYTQSSPDGAFAYRLRTPWRLLGSFAYVFGERGLVSVDAEWTDHR
;
A
#
# COMPACT_ATOMS: atom_id res chain seq x y z
N MET A 1 33.25 49.71 4.29
CA MET A 1 32.44 49.86 3.06
C MET A 1 32.13 48.45 2.59
N ARG A 2 30.92 47.90 2.86
CA ARG A 2 29.82 47.80 1.87
C ARG A 2 30.39 47.50 0.47
N ARG A 3 30.19 46.31 -0.09
CA ARG A 3 28.96 45.98 -0.83
C ARG A 3 28.60 44.48 -0.80
N PHE A 4 27.32 44.26 -0.56
CA PHE A 4 26.56 43.01 -0.63
C PHE A 4 26.13 42.72 -2.08
N LEU A 5 26.04 41.41 -2.41
CA LEU A 5 25.14 40.71 -3.37
C LEU A 5 25.10 41.15 -4.86
N PRO A 6 24.69 40.28 -5.83
CA PRO A 6 23.88 39.08 -5.61
C PRO A 6 24.38 37.77 -6.23
N PHE A 7 24.22 36.74 -5.39
CA PHE A 7 23.93 35.37 -5.74
C PHE A 7 22.48 35.36 -6.26
N LEU A 8 22.27 35.40 -7.56
CA LEU A 8 20.96 35.22 -8.20
C LEU A 8 21.19 34.72 -9.63
N LEU A 9 20.37 33.78 -10.08
CA LEU A 9 20.34 33.13 -11.41
C LEU A 9 21.26 31.91 -11.60
N LEU A 10 20.97 30.86 -10.84
CA LEU A 10 20.95 29.49 -11.37
C LEU A 10 19.98 28.59 -10.60
N VAL A 11 18.80 29.16 -10.29
CA VAL A 11 17.60 28.42 -9.90
C VAL A 11 16.62 28.60 -11.05
N LEU A 12 16.73 27.76 -12.09
CA LEU A 12 15.72 27.57 -13.15
C LEU A 12 16.27 26.56 -14.15
N ALA A 13 16.11 25.27 -13.81
CA ALA A 13 15.95 24.12 -14.73
C ALA A 13 16.27 22.81 -13.99
N ALA A 14 15.57 22.55 -12.89
CA ALA A 14 15.28 21.19 -12.47
C ALA A 14 13.77 21.04 -12.61
N HIS A 15 13.31 20.65 -13.80
CA HIS A 15 11.99 20.06 -13.93
C HIS A 15 12.10 18.67 -13.33
N GLU A 16 11.86 18.58 -12.02
CA GLU A 16 11.54 17.30 -11.42
C GLU A 16 10.13 16.92 -11.87
N MET A 17 10.05 16.16 -12.97
CA MET A 17 8.93 15.26 -13.19
C MET A 17 9.03 14.16 -12.13
N GLN A 18 8.54 14.43 -10.93
CA GLN A 18 8.20 13.39 -9.95
C GLN A 18 6.71 13.11 -10.07
N ALA A 19 6.35 12.28 -11.03
CA ALA A 19 5.01 11.69 -11.15
C ALA A 19 4.97 10.33 -10.43
N GLN A 20 5.38 10.31 -9.15
CA GLN A 20 5.09 9.19 -8.25
C GLN A 20 4.47 9.78 -6.99
N SER A 21 3.26 9.33 -6.65
CA SER A 21 2.63 9.74 -5.42
C SER A 21 3.45 9.24 -4.23
N GLU A 22 3.69 10.08 -3.22
CA GLU A 22 4.29 9.66 -1.95
C GLU A 22 3.50 8.50 -1.32
N ASP A 23 2.21 8.40 -1.65
CA ASP A 23 1.28 7.39 -1.17
C ASP A 23 1.69 5.96 -1.57
N ASP A 24 2.19 5.74 -2.79
CA ASP A 24 2.56 4.38 -3.22
C ASP A 24 3.84 3.88 -2.53
N ALA A 25 4.84 4.75 -2.38
CA ALA A 25 6.06 4.43 -1.64
C ALA A 25 5.76 4.20 -0.14
N LEU A 26 4.92 5.07 0.44
CA LEU A 26 4.50 4.96 1.83
C LEU A 26 3.65 3.70 2.08
N ARG A 27 2.75 3.34 1.16
CA ARG A 27 1.86 2.17 1.28
C ARG A 27 2.63 0.86 1.44
N PHE A 28 3.76 0.71 0.74
CA PHE A 28 4.59 -0.49 0.84
C PHE A 28 5.65 -0.40 1.94
N ALA A 29 6.03 0.82 2.34
CA ALA A 29 6.96 1.04 3.45
C ALA A 29 6.30 0.89 4.82
N PHE A 30 5.02 1.25 4.95
CA PHE A 30 4.28 1.13 6.20
C PHE A 30 3.78 -0.31 6.39
N GLN A 31 4.37 -0.99 7.35
CA GLN A 31 3.99 -2.35 7.73
C GLN A 31 3.36 -2.33 9.11
N LEU A 32 2.11 -2.79 9.19
CA LEU A 32 1.53 -3.16 10.47
C LEU A 32 1.95 -4.61 10.75
N PRO A 33 2.57 -4.92 11.90
CA PRO A 33 2.91 -6.30 12.23
C PRO A 33 1.67 -7.17 12.17
N GLY A 34 1.61 -8.06 11.18
CA GLY A 34 0.81 -9.27 11.29
C GLY A 34 1.34 -10.12 12.44
N GLY A 35 0.60 -11.16 12.81
CA GLY A 35 1.02 -12.04 13.87
C GLY A 35 -0.08 -12.99 14.33
N THR A 36 0.10 -13.51 15.52
CA THR A 36 -0.88 -14.38 16.16
C THR A 36 -1.99 -13.56 16.79
N ALA A 37 -3.06 -14.24 17.19
CA ALA A 37 -4.10 -13.63 18.02
C ALA A 37 -3.53 -13.04 19.34
N ARG A 38 -2.44 -13.62 19.86
CA ARG A 38 -1.79 -13.18 21.11
C ARG A 38 -1.01 -11.87 20.91
N SER A 39 -0.26 -11.74 19.83
CA SER A 39 0.42 -10.48 19.49
C SER A 39 -0.57 -9.40 19.08
N GLY A 40 -1.64 -9.76 18.33
CA GLY A 40 -2.74 -8.86 18.00
C GLY A 40 -3.50 -8.33 19.22
N ALA A 41 -3.74 -9.16 20.24
CA ALA A 41 -4.40 -8.74 21.49
C ALA A 41 -3.60 -7.73 22.31
N LEU A 42 -2.28 -7.63 22.07
CA LEU A 42 -1.41 -6.61 22.66
C LEU A 42 -1.10 -5.47 21.68
N ALA A 43 -1.93 -5.29 20.64
CA ALA A 43 -1.77 -4.28 19.60
C ALA A 43 -0.38 -4.29 18.94
N GLY A 44 0.25 -5.46 18.85
CA GLY A 44 1.60 -5.61 18.29
C GLY A 44 2.74 -5.26 19.24
N ALA A 45 2.50 -4.94 20.53
CA ALA A 45 3.55 -4.68 21.51
C ALA A 45 4.19 -5.97 22.05
N PHE A 46 4.92 -6.70 21.21
CA PHE A 46 5.44 -8.04 21.50
C PHE A 46 6.98 -8.16 21.44
N GLY A 47 7.70 -7.06 21.22
CA GLY A 47 9.16 -7.04 21.02
C GLY A 47 10.00 -7.50 22.22
N ALA A 48 9.48 -7.39 23.45
CA ALA A 48 10.16 -7.88 24.67
C ALA A 48 9.43 -9.05 25.36
N VAL A 49 8.18 -9.35 24.97
CA VAL A 49 7.39 -10.42 25.57
C VAL A 49 7.92 -11.80 25.15
N GLY A 50 8.14 -11.98 23.85
CA GLY A 50 8.74 -13.18 23.25
C GLY A 50 7.91 -14.47 23.39
N ALA A 51 8.46 -15.58 22.89
CA ALA A 51 7.79 -16.89 22.83
C ALA A 51 6.39 -16.83 22.18
N ASP A 52 6.31 -16.13 21.04
CA ASP A 52 5.19 -16.08 20.10
C ASP A 52 5.78 -15.90 18.69
N PRO A 53 5.26 -16.55 17.65
CA PRO A 53 5.82 -16.41 16.32
C PRO A 53 5.70 -14.99 15.77
N GLY A 54 4.68 -14.22 16.17
CA GLY A 54 4.48 -12.83 15.74
C GLY A 54 5.60 -11.89 16.19
N CYS A 55 6.45 -12.29 17.15
CA CYS A 55 7.62 -11.48 17.51
C CYS A 55 8.70 -11.47 16.41
N ILE A 56 8.66 -12.36 15.41
CA ILE A 56 9.60 -12.37 14.28
C ILE A 56 9.59 -11.03 13.52
N GLY A 57 8.41 -10.39 13.41
CA GLY A 57 8.24 -9.12 12.74
C GLY A 57 8.73 -7.91 13.53
N LEU A 58 9.09 -8.10 14.80
CA LEU A 58 9.46 -7.05 15.76
C LEU A 58 10.87 -7.24 16.33
N ASN A 59 11.12 -8.39 16.95
CA ASN A 59 12.40 -8.75 17.56
C ASN A 59 12.61 -10.27 17.51
N PRO A 60 13.39 -10.79 16.55
CA PRO A 60 13.70 -12.22 16.44
C PRO A 60 14.37 -12.80 17.69
N GLY A 61 15.02 -11.99 18.54
CA GLY A 61 15.57 -12.43 19.82
C GLY A 61 14.51 -12.95 20.78
N GLY A 62 13.26 -12.48 20.65
CA GLY A 62 12.11 -12.99 21.41
C GLY A 62 11.81 -14.48 21.15
N LEU A 63 12.25 -15.03 20.01
CA LEU A 63 12.10 -16.44 19.69
C LEU A 63 13.05 -17.33 20.51
N GLY A 64 14.11 -16.78 21.10
CA GLY A 64 14.98 -17.51 22.02
C GLY A 64 14.26 -17.91 23.32
N LEU A 65 13.11 -17.30 23.64
CA LEU A 65 12.32 -17.68 24.81
C LEU A 65 11.55 -19.01 24.60
N TYR A 66 11.50 -19.54 23.39
CA TYR A 66 10.92 -20.86 23.15
C TYR A 66 11.74 -21.94 23.84
N THR A 67 11.05 -22.83 24.54
CA THR A 67 11.63 -24.02 25.19
C THR A 67 11.07 -25.32 24.62
N ARG A 68 10.13 -25.21 23.68
CA ARG A 68 9.37 -26.32 23.09
C ARG A 68 9.17 -26.07 21.60
N THR A 69 9.06 -27.17 20.86
CA THR A 69 8.62 -27.15 19.47
C THR A 69 7.13 -26.84 19.37
N GLU A 70 6.76 -25.98 18.43
CA GLU A 70 5.39 -25.52 18.20
C GLU A 70 5.08 -25.50 16.69
N VAL A 71 3.85 -25.88 16.35
CA VAL A 71 3.24 -25.53 15.07
C VAL A 71 2.01 -24.70 15.38
N SER A 72 1.89 -23.53 14.76
CA SER A 72 0.76 -22.63 14.98
C SER A 72 0.22 -22.06 13.67
N LEU A 73 -1.08 -21.79 13.70
CA LEU A 73 -1.87 -21.30 12.58
C LEU A 73 -2.86 -20.27 13.13
N THR A 74 -2.86 -19.07 12.55
CA THR A 74 -3.76 -17.98 12.95
C THR A 74 -4.63 -17.57 11.76
N PRO A 75 -5.81 -18.21 11.56
CA PRO A 75 -6.80 -17.71 10.62
C PRO A 75 -7.38 -16.39 11.14
N SER A 76 -7.85 -15.53 10.24
CA SER A 76 -8.38 -14.22 10.58
C SER A 76 -9.49 -13.80 9.63
N LEU A 77 -10.44 -13.05 10.20
CA LEU A 77 -11.46 -12.31 9.47
C LEU A 77 -11.06 -10.84 9.50
N GLU A 78 -10.92 -10.25 8.32
CA GLU A 78 -10.68 -8.82 8.15
C GLU A 78 -11.96 -8.17 7.66
N VAL A 79 -12.35 -7.08 8.31
CA VAL A 79 -13.49 -6.24 7.92
C VAL A 79 -12.99 -4.81 7.88
N ASN A 80 -12.92 -4.24 6.69
CA ASN A 80 -12.48 -2.86 6.48
C ASN A 80 -13.65 -2.02 6.00
N THR A 81 -14.03 -1.03 6.81
CA THR A 81 -15.07 -0.06 6.48
C THR A 81 -14.41 1.30 6.26
N THR A 82 -14.66 1.91 5.11
CA THR A 82 -14.21 3.27 4.81
C THR A 82 -15.42 4.18 4.66
N THR A 83 -15.41 5.30 5.39
CA THR A 83 -16.36 6.40 5.21
C THR A 83 -15.68 7.53 4.47
N SER A 84 -16.36 8.10 3.49
CA SER A 84 -15.88 9.17 2.63
C SER A 84 -16.94 10.28 2.57
N ASP A 85 -16.50 11.49 2.25
CA ASP A 85 -17.36 12.62 1.97
C ASP A 85 -16.95 13.21 0.62
N HIS A 86 -17.93 13.44 -0.25
CA HIS A 86 -17.74 14.12 -1.53
C HIS A 86 -18.84 15.16 -1.67
N TYR A 87 -18.46 16.44 -1.71
CA TYR A 87 -19.42 17.57 -1.73
C TYR A 87 -20.48 17.51 -0.61
N GLY A 88 -20.10 17.08 0.60
CA GLY A 88 -21.03 16.97 1.73
C GLY A 88 -21.97 15.77 1.68
N GLN A 89 -21.78 14.86 0.71
CA GLN A 89 -22.48 13.59 0.62
C GLN A 89 -21.58 12.47 1.11
N GLY A 90 -22.05 11.75 2.14
CA GLY A 90 -21.32 10.64 2.72
C GLY A 90 -21.53 9.34 1.94
N ALA A 91 -20.45 8.59 1.73
CA ALA A 91 -20.51 7.21 1.24
C ALA A 91 -19.80 6.26 2.21
N THR A 92 -20.16 4.98 2.19
CA THR A 92 -19.56 3.96 3.07
C THR A 92 -19.31 2.68 2.29
N GLY A 93 -18.03 2.39 2.05
CA GLY A 93 -17.59 1.12 1.46
C GLY A 93 -17.20 0.13 2.56
N THR A 94 -17.63 -1.12 2.46
CA THR A 94 -17.18 -2.21 3.34
C THR A 94 -16.65 -3.36 2.49
N ALA A 95 -15.52 -3.93 2.92
CA ALA A 95 -14.93 -5.12 2.34
C ALA A 95 -14.54 -6.09 3.45
N ASP A 96 -14.94 -7.36 3.32
CA ASP A 96 -14.61 -8.41 4.26
C ASP A 96 -13.99 -9.64 3.59
N ARG A 97 -13.00 -10.25 4.26
CA ARG A 97 -12.38 -11.48 3.77
C ARG A 97 -11.85 -12.37 4.88
N PHE A 98 -11.89 -13.67 4.63
CA PHE A 98 -11.11 -14.65 5.38
C PHE A 98 -9.70 -14.78 4.82
N PHE A 99 -8.72 -14.90 5.69
CA PHE A 99 -7.34 -15.13 5.30
C PHE A 99 -6.54 -15.80 6.41
N LEU A 100 -5.33 -16.21 6.07
CA LEU A 100 -4.35 -16.70 7.05
C LEU A 100 -3.38 -15.57 7.41
N ASN A 101 -3.39 -15.13 8.66
CA ASN A 101 -2.54 -14.03 9.13
C ASN A 101 -1.12 -14.49 9.44
N ASN A 102 -1.00 -15.60 10.15
CA ASN A 102 0.28 -16.17 10.59
C ASN A 102 0.26 -17.70 10.49
N PHE A 103 1.38 -18.26 10.08
CA PHE A 103 1.69 -19.69 10.22
C PHE A 103 3.13 -19.82 10.70
N ALA A 104 3.39 -20.73 11.64
CA ALA A 104 4.72 -20.93 12.16
C ALA A 104 5.02 -22.41 12.40
N LEU A 105 6.27 -22.77 12.09
CA LEU A 105 6.93 -23.98 12.57
C LEU A 105 8.13 -23.52 13.39
N VAL A 106 8.08 -23.74 14.69
CA VAL A 106 9.14 -23.40 15.64
C VAL A 106 9.73 -24.70 16.16
N LEU A 107 11.01 -24.95 15.89
CA LEU A 107 11.74 -26.12 16.36
C LEU A 107 12.69 -25.68 17.47
N SER A 108 12.53 -26.20 18.68
CA SER A 108 13.35 -25.83 19.82
C SER A 108 14.08 -27.06 20.37
N THR A 109 15.40 -27.01 20.43
CA THR A 109 16.24 -28.10 20.94
C THR A 109 17.01 -27.64 22.19
N PRO A 110 16.92 -28.38 23.31
CA PRO A 110 17.77 -28.11 24.45
C PRO A 110 19.22 -28.48 24.12
N THR A 111 20.15 -27.77 24.74
CA THR A 111 21.58 -28.05 24.68
C THR A 111 22.02 -29.08 25.74
N GLU A 112 23.30 -29.41 25.74
CA GLU A 112 23.89 -30.29 26.75
C GLU A 112 23.72 -29.75 28.18
N ARG A 113 23.51 -30.70 29.11
CA ARG A 113 23.34 -30.39 30.52
C ARG A 113 24.61 -29.71 31.06
N GLY A 114 24.45 -28.47 31.54
CA GLY A 114 25.54 -27.65 32.06
C GLY A 114 26.00 -26.54 31.13
N SER A 115 25.57 -26.53 29.87
CA SER A 115 25.82 -25.43 28.94
C SER A 115 25.09 -24.15 29.38
N GLU A 116 25.75 -23.01 29.20
CA GLU A 116 25.10 -21.69 29.39
C GLU A 116 24.08 -21.41 28.30
N TRP A 117 24.36 -21.82 27.06
CA TRP A 117 23.32 -21.90 26.04
C TRP A 117 22.31 -22.92 26.51
N ARG A 118 21.04 -22.55 26.68
CA ARG A 118 19.98 -23.44 27.18
C ARG A 118 19.19 -24.08 26.05
N TYR A 119 18.87 -23.29 25.04
CA TYR A 119 18.05 -23.68 23.92
C TYR A 119 18.57 -23.06 22.63
N ASN A 120 18.47 -23.82 21.55
CA ASN A 120 18.57 -23.33 20.19
C ASN A 120 17.20 -23.48 19.55
N THR A 121 16.73 -22.42 18.89
CA THR A 121 15.41 -22.38 18.27
C THR A 121 15.58 -21.96 16.83
N PHE A 122 14.98 -22.68 15.90
CA PHE A 122 14.99 -22.34 14.48
C PHE A 122 13.68 -22.75 13.84
N GLY A 123 13.41 -22.23 12.66
CA GLY A 123 12.19 -22.57 11.97
C GLY A 123 11.82 -21.58 10.90
N LEU A 124 10.53 -21.55 10.59
CA LEU A 124 9.96 -20.64 9.62
C LEU A 124 8.68 -20.03 10.13
N VAL A 125 8.46 -18.76 9.79
CA VAL A 125 7.24 -18.03 10.09
C VAL A 125 6.77 -17.35 8.82
N TYR A 126 5.54 -17.60 8.41
CA TYR A 126 4.83 -16.83 7.41
C TYR A 126 3.96 -15.80 8.13
N ASP A 127 4.14 -14.52 7.78
CA ASP A 127 3.35 -13.41 8.30
C ASP A 127 2.79 -12.55 7.17
N ARG A 128 1.59 -12.04 7.40
CA ARG A 128 0.99 -11.00 6.56
C ARG A 128 1.23 -9.62 7.19
N ASN A 129 2.19 -8.87 6.67
CA ASN A 129 2.69 -7.62 7.26
C ASN A 129 1.93 -6.34 6.84
N ALA A 130 0.81 -6.46 6.13
CA ALA A 130 0.39 -5.57 5.04
C ALA A 130 -0.99 -6.02 4.51
N SER A 131 -2.06 -5.26 4.78
CA SER A 131 -3.31 -5.39 4.06
C SER A 131 -3.44 -4.36 2.95
N HIS A 132 -3.83 -4.85 1.77
CA HIS A 132 -4.24 -4.02 0.65
C HIS A 132 -5.66 -4.37 0.22
N TYR A 133 -6.56 -4.61 1.18
CA TYR A 133 -7.94 -5.00 0.87
C TYR A 133 -8.92 -4.02 1.46
N TRP A 134 -9.50 -3.19 0.62
CA TRP A 134 -10.43 -2.16 1.03
C TRP A 134 -11.25 -1.69 -0.17
N ARG A 135 -12.40 -1.10 0.12
CA ARG A 135 -13.28 -0.48 -0.86
C ARG A 135 -13.58 0.94 -0.41
N ARG A 136 -13.36 1.90 -1.30
CA ARG A 136 -13.69 3.31 -1.13
C ARG A 136 -14.70 3.69 -2.19
N GLU A 137 -15.69 4.46 -1.79
CA GLU A 137 -16.74 4.95 -2.68
C GLU A 137 -16.86 6.45 -2.47
N ALA A 138 -17.33 7.18 -3.46
CA ALA A 138 -17.76 8.55 -3.34
C ALA A 138 -18.91 8.75 -4.32
N ASP A 139 -19.93 9.48 -3.90
CA ASP A 139 -21.11 9.79 -4.69
C ASP A 139 -21.51 11.23 -4.39
N ALA A 140 -21.72 12.05 -5.42
CA ALA A 140 -22.25 13.39 -5.24
C ALA A 140 -23.06 13.86 -6.45
N ALA A 141 -24.11 14.63 -6.16
CA ALA A 141 -24.89 15.37 -7.13
C ALA A 141 -25.60 16.56 -6.43
N PRO A 142 -25.70 17.74 -7.08
CA PRO A 142 -25.01 18.11 -8.32
C PRO A 142 -23.52 18.42 -8.08
N VAL A 143 -22.69 18.14 -9.09
CA VAL A 143 -21.29 18.57 -9.17
C VAL A 143 -21.09 19.29 -10.50
N ASN A 144 -20.51 20.49 -10.48
CA ASN A 144 -20.39 21.36 -11.65
C ASN A 144 -19.04 21.25 -12.39
N THR A 145 -18.38 20.11 -12.26
CA THR A 145 -17.07 19.82 -12.87
C THR A 145 -17.08 18.41 -13.46
N SER A 146 -16.43 18.21 -14.60
CA SER A 146 -16.31 16.90 -15.24
C SER A 146 -14.85 16.48 -15.43
N LEU A 147 -14.56 15.18 -15.32
CA LEU A 147 -13.26 14.67 -15.77
C LEU A 147 -13.04 14.88 -17.28
N LEU A 148 -14.11 15.02 -18.07
CA LEU A 148 -13.99 15.36 -19.49
C LEU A 148 -13.38 16.75 -19.71
N ASP A 149 -13.56 17.70 -18.77
CA ASP A 149 -12.88 19.00 -18.82
C ASP A 149 -11.35 18.82 -18.81
N TYR A 150 -10.84 17.94 -17.95
CA TYR A 150 -9.42 17.61 -17.87
C TYR A 150 -8.92 16.96 -19.17
N PHE A 151 -9.67 16.00 -19.73
CA PHE A 151 -9.27 15.34 -20.98
C PHE A 151 -9.31 16.29 -22.18
N ALA A 152 -10.25 17.23 -22.23
CA ALA A 152 -10.30 18.24 -23.28
C ALA A 152 -9.12 19.22 -23.21
N ASP A 153 -8.73 19.63 -21.98
CA ASP A 153 -7.55 20.47 -21.76
C ASP A 153 -6.25 19.73 -22.12
N GLU A 154 -6.10 18.47 -21.72
CA GLU A 154 -4.95 17.61 -22.04
C GLU A 154 -4.80 17.39 -23.56
N ALA A 155 -5.90 17.26 -24.30
CA ALA A 155 -5.90 17.14 -25.75
C ALA A 155 -5.42 18.42 -26.47
N GLY A 156 -5.49 19.58 -25.82
CA GLY A 156 -5.18 20.88 -26.39
C GLY A 156 -3.79 20.94 -27.03
N GLY A 157 -3.71 21.52 -28.24
CA GLY A 157 -2.47 21.65 -29.00
C GLY A 157 -2.03 20.39 -29.75
N THR A 158 -2.81 19.30 -29.68
CA THR A 158 -2.57 18.05 -30.40
C THR A 158 -3.58 17.86 -31.52
N PHE A 159 -3.15 17.37 -32.69
CA PHE A 159 -4.08 17.01 -33.78
C PHE A 159 -4.89 15.78 -33.43
N SER A 160 -6.16 15.74 -33.84
CA SER A 160 -7.11 14.67 -33.44
C SER A 160 -6.63 13.27 -33.84
N GLY A 161 -5.98 13.14 -35.00
CA GLY A 161 -5.39 11.88 -35.45
C GLY A 161 -4.22 11.37 -34.61
N ASP A 162 -3.59 12.24 -33.83
CA ASP A 162 -2.44 11.90 -32.98
C ASP A 162 -2.83 11.66 -31.51
N LEU A 163 -4.05 12.02 -31.10
CA LEU A 163 -4.48 11.97 -29.69
C LEU A 163 -4.32 10.59 -29.06
N TYR A 164 -4.74 9.52 -29.74
CA TYR A 164 -4.58 8.16 -29.20
C TYR A 164 -3.10 7.76 -29.12
N SER A 165 -2.24 8.27 -30.01
CA SER A 165 -0.81 7.94 -29.98
C SER A 165 -0.05 8.67 -28.87
N ILE A 166 -0.47 9.90 -28.54
CA ILE A 166 0.19 10.76 -27.55
C ILE A 166 -0.41 10.55 -26.15
N PHE A 167 -1.73 10.40 -26.06
CA PHE A 167 -2.49 10.21 -24.81
C PHE A 167 -3.32 8.92 -24.80
N PRO A 168 -2.70 7.74 -25.01
CA PRO A 168 -3.41 6.46 -25.17
C PRO A 168 -4.19 6.00 -23.93
N PHE A 169 -3.93 6.58 -22.76
CA PHE A 169 -4.53 6.18 -21.48
C PHE A 169 -5.62 7.14 -20.98
N THR A 170 -5.80 8.29 -21.64
CA THR A 170 -6.57 9.43 -21.14
C THR A 170 -7.32 10.13 -22.27
N ALA A 171 -6.90 11.33 -22.73
CA ALA A 171 -7.59 12.12 -23.74
C ALA A 171 -7.83 11.40 -25.08
N GLY A 172 -6.93 10.49 -25.49
CA GLY A 172 -7.14 9.66 -26.68
C GLY A 172 -8.36 8.75 -26.56
N LEU A 173 -8.61 8.21 -25.37
CA LEU A 173 -9.82 7.41 -25.10
C LEU A 173 -11.08 8.28 -25.07
N ALA A 174 -10.97 9.50 -24.53
CA ALA A 174 -12.08 10.46 -24.53
C ALA A 174 -12.49 10.85 -25.94
N TRP A 175 -11.52 11.07 -26.83
CA TRP A 175 -11.78 11.34 -28.24
C TRP A 175 -12.44 10.15 -28.95
N ASP A 176 -11.86 8.96 -28.84
CA ASP A 176 -12.36 7.76 -29.54
C ASP A 176 -13.74 7.29 -29.05
N THR A 177 -14.17 7.75 -27.87
CA THR A 177 -15.48 7.46 -27.29
C THR A 177 -16.47 8.63 -27.38
N TYR A 178 -16.11 9.73 -28.05
CA TYR A 178 -16.94 10.94 -28.15
C TYR A 178 -17.31 11.55 -26.79
N GLY A 179 -16.38 11.47 -25.82
CA GLY A 179 -16.45 12.24 -24.57
C GLY A 179 -15.89 13.66 -24.71
N ILE A 180 -15.06 13.90 -25.73
CA ILE A 180 -14.62 15.23 -26.13
C ILE A 180 -14.79 15.40 -27.64
N ASP A 181 -15.02 16.64 -28.06
CA ASP A 181 -15.32 17.03 -29.44
C ASP A 181 -14.42 18.19 -29.88
N PRO A 182 -14.20 18.41 -31.18
CA PRO A 182 -13.45 19.58 -31.63
C PRO A 182 -14.25 20.86 -31.32
N ALA A 183 -13.56 21.90 -30.87
CA ALA A 183 -14.20 23.17 -30.54
C ALA A 183 -14.84 23.85 -31.76
N ASP A 184 -14.26 23.67 -32.95
CA ASP A 184 -14.84 24.03 -34.24
C ASP A 184 -15.02 22.75 -35.09
N PRO A 185 -16.26 22.25 -35.27
CA PRO A 185 -16.53 21.05 -36.07
C PRO A 185 -16.17 21.18 -37.55
N THR A 186 -15.92 22.41 -38.03
CA THR A 186 -15.56 22.69 -39.43
C THR A 186 -14.06 22.77 -39.66
N ASP A 187 -13.26 22.87 -38.59
CA ASP A 187 -11.81 22.93 -38.66
C ASP A 187 -11.17 21.56 -38.39
N SER A 188 -10.96 20.80 -39.46
CA SER A 188 -10.29 19.50 -39.39
C SER A 188 -8.80 19.58 -39.03
N LEU A 189 -8.23 20.79 -38.96
CA LEU A 189 -6.86 21.05 -38.49
C LEU A 189 -6.86 21.71 -37.10
N GLY A 190 -8.03 21.84 -36.47
CA GLY A 190 -8.19 22.36 -35.13
C GLY A 190 -7.48 21.48 -34.10
N THR A 191 -6.88 22.12 -33.11
CA THR A 191 -6.20 21.47 -31.96
C THR A 191 -6.83 21.89 -30.63
N SER A 192 -8.07 22.35 -30.68
CA SER A 192 -8.86 22.78 -29.53
C SER A 192 -10.07 21.87 -29.39
N TYR A 193 -10.32 21.44 -28.15
CA TYR A 193 -11.34 20.46 -27.82
C TYR A 193 -12.26 21.01 -26.74
N ILE A 194 -13.49 20.53 -26.74
CA ILE A 194 -14.49 20.81 -25.72
C ILE A 194 -15.03 19.49 -25.16
N PRO A 195 -15.37 19.43 -23.87
CA PRO A 195 -16.02 18.26 -23.29
C PRO A 195 -17.47 18.15 -23.77
N SER A 196 -17.93 16.93 -24.01
CA SER A 196 -19.33 16.67 -24.40
C SER A 196 -20.31 16.88 -23.23
N PHE A 197 -19.81 16.94 -21.99
CA PHE A 197 -20.45 17.64 -20.88
C PHE A 197 -19.91 19.06 -20.83
N PRO A 198 -20.67 20.09 -21.25
CA PRO A 198 -20.17 21.46 -21.27
C PRO A 198 -19.66 21.88 -19.90
N SER A 199 -18.52 22.59 -19.88
CA SER A 199 -17.88 23.04 -18.64
C SER A 199 -18.86 23.81 -17.74
N GLY A 200 -18.95 23.41 -16.47
CA GLY A 200 -19.90 23.98 -15.52
C GLY A 200 -21.29 23.33 -15.51
N SER A 201 -21.54 22.33 -16.36
CA SER A 201 -22.77 21.53 -16.31
C SER A 201 -22.83 20.68 -15.04
N ASP A 202 -24.03 20.51 -14.49
CA ASP A 202 -24.24 19.69 -13.31
C ASP A 202 -24.30 18.20 -13.69
N VAL A 203 -23.41 17.41 -13.10
CA VAL A 203 -23.37 15.95 -13.23
C VAL A 203 -23.55 15.29 -11.86
N ARG A 204 -23.96 14.02 -11.86
CA ARG A 204 -23.72 13.11 -10.74
C ARG A 204 -22.36 12.44 -10.96
N GLN A 205 -21.48 12.51 -9.97
CA GLN A 205 -20.21 11.78 -9.97
C GLN A 205 -20.29 10.59 -9.03
N GLU A 206 -19.85 9.43 -9.51
CA GLU A 206 -19.69 8.19 -8.77
C GLU A 206 -18.24 7.74 -8.93
N HIS A 207 -17.52 7.57 -7.82
CA HIS A 207 -16.11 7.15 -7.84
C HIS A 207 -15.92 5.96 -6.90
N THR A 208 -15.49 4.83 -7.45
CA THR A 208 -15.25 3.61 -6.67
C THR A 208 -13.80 3.18 -6.84
N ILE A 209 -13.11 2.92 -5.73
CA ILE A 209 -11.78 2.32 -5.72
C ILE A 209 -11.84 1.04 -4.91
N GLU A 210 -11.57 -0.07 -5.56
CA GLU A 210 -11.44 -1.39 -4.95
C GLU A 210 -9.99 -1.82 -5.00
N SER A 211 -9.47 -2.28 -3.86
CA SER A 211 -8.12 -2.81 -3.77
C SER A 211 -8.16 -4.22 -3.17
N GLU A 212 -7.31 -5.10 -3.71
CA GLU A 212 -7.05 -6.42 -3.15
C GLU A 212 -5.54 -6.70 -3.11
N GLY A 213 -5.12 -7.46 -2.10
CA GLY A 213 -3.76 -7.98 -2.02
C GLY A 213 -3.21 -7.97 -0.61
N ALA A 214 -1.90 -8.16 -0.49
CA ALA A 214 -1.20 -8.11 0.79
C ALA A 214 0.31 -8.03 0.57
N THR A 215 1.00 -7.49 1.57
CA THR A 215 2.43 -7.71 1.76
C THR A 215 2.62 -8.86 2.73
N LYS A 216 3.43 -9.84 2.35
CA LYS A 216 3.64 -11.08 3.10
C LYS A 216 5.14 -11.33 3.22
N THR A 217 5.57 -11.89 4.33
CA THR A 217 6.95 -12.29 4.54
C THR A 217 7.02 -13.71 5.05
N THR A 218 7.78 -14.56 4.37
CA THR A 218 8.19 -15.86 4.90
C THR A 218 9.60 -15.73 5.45
N SER A 219 9.72 -15.79 6.77
CA SER A 219 10.97 -15.61 7.50
C SER A 219 11.53 -16.94 7.95
N PHE A 220 12.80 -17.21 7.62
CA PHE A 220 13.59 -18.27 8.24
C PHE A 220 14.40 -17.67 9.37
N PHE A 221 14.42 -18.31 10.53
CA PHE A 221 15.05 -17.73 11.70
C PHE A 221 15.91 -18.73 12.48
N TYR A 222 16.84 -18.17 13.22
CA TYR A 222 17.57 -18.84 14.28
C TYR A 222 17.62 -17.92 15.49
N ALA A 223 17.40 -18.49 16.68
CA ALA A 223 17.48 -17.81 17.95
C ALA A 223 18.08 -18.72 19.00
N ALA A 224 18.65 -18.14 20.04
CA ALA A 224 19.32 -18.86 21.10
C ALA A 224 19.07 -18.22 22.46
N ASN A 225 18.94 -19.06 23.48
CA ASN A 225 18.83 -18.68 24.87
C ASN A 225 20.19 -18.87 25.56
N TYR A 226 20.77 -17.79 26.06
CA TYR A 226 21.96 -17.78 26.89
C TYR A 226 21.58 -17.51 28.35
N ALA A 227 21.76 -18.55 29.17
CA ALA A 227 21.64 -18.57 30.63
C ALA A 227 20.31 -18.03 31.16
N ASP A 228 19.22 -18.12 30.39
CA ASP A 228 17.90 -17.57 30.70
C ASP A 228 17.90 -16.06 30.95
N LYS A 229 18.96 -15.38 30.48
CA LYS A 229 19.25 -13.97 30.72
C LYS A 229 19.33 -13.16 29.44
N LEU A 230 19.94 -13.74 28.40
CA LEU A 230 20.10 -13.10 27.11
C LEU A 230 19.53 -14.01 26.04
N PHE A 231 18.64 -13.47 25.23
CA PHE A 231 18.06 -14.14 24.09
C PHE A 231 18.48 -13.35 22.85
N ILE A 232 19.04 -14.03 21.87
CA ILE A 232 19.46 -13.41 20.61
C ILE A 232 18.81 -14.14 19.45
N GLY A 233 18.59 -13.44 18.35
CA GLY A 233 17.99 -14.02 17.17
C GLY A 233 18.26 -13.22 15.91
N ALA A 234 18.17 -13.93 14.79
CA ALA A 234 18.29 -13.39 13.45
C ALA A 234 17.25 -14.05 12.54
N SER A 235 16.79 -13.30 11.53
CA SER A 235 15.89 -13.85 10.52
C SER A 235 16.17 -13.29 9.14
N LEU A 236 16.00 -14.12 8.13
CA LEU A 236 15.99 -13.77 6.71
C LEU A 236 14.56 -13.92 6.19
N GLY A 237 13.95 -12.82 5.77
CA GLY A 237 12.61 -12.78 5.19
C GLY A 237 12.63 -12.79 3.66
N ILE A 238 11.77 -13.60 3.06
CA ILE A 238 11.38 -13.48 1.65
C ILE A 238 10.07 -12.71 1.61
N VAL A 239 10.09 -11.54 1.00
CA VAL A 239 8.96 -10.61 0.94
C VAL A 239 8.24 -10.78 -0.39
N GLY A 240 6.92 -10.96 -0.34
CA GLY A 240 6.03 -10.95 -1.50
C GLY A 240 5.00 -9.83 -1.36
N ILE A 241 4.90 -8.99 -2.39
CA ILE A 241 3.91 -7.92 -2.48
C ILE A 241 2.95 -8.25 -3.62
N ARG A 242 1.65 -8.23 -3.30
CA ARG A 242 0.57 -8.27 -4.27
C ARG A 242 -0.35 -7.09 -4.00
N TYR A 243 -0.59 -6.26 -5.01
CA TYR A 243 -1.53 -5.16 -4.93
C TYR A 243 -2.25 -5.07 -6.28
N ASP A 244 -3.56 -5.31 -6.28
CA ASP A 244 -4.45 -5.13 -7.41
C ASP A 244 -5.41 -4.00 -7.05
N ARG A 245 -5.62 -3.04 -7.95
CA ARG A 245 -6.55 -1.92 -7.78
C ARG A 245 -7.40 -1.74 -9.03
N THR A 246 -8.69 -1.58 -8.81
CA THR A 246 -9.62 -1.09 -9.83
C THR A 246 -10.19 0.24 -9.36
N THR A 247 -10.02 1.27 -10.18
CA THR A 247 -10.68 2.57 -10.03
C THR A 247 -11.74 2.68 -11.11
N VAL A 248 -12.95 3.10 -10.74
CA VAL A 248 -14.04 3.41 -11.67
C VAL A 248 -14.56 4.79 -11.32
N HIS A 249 -14.42 5.72 -12.25
CA HIS A 249 -15.03 7.04 -12.20
C HIS A 249 -16.16 7.09 -13.22
N ARG A 250 -17.37 7.43 -12.78
CA ARG A 250 -18.55 7.55 -13.64
C ARG A 250 -19.18 8.91 -13.43
N GLU A 251 -19.57 9.53 -14.53
CA GLU A 251 -20.36 10.75 -14.49
C GLU A 251 -21.63 10.60 -15.32
N THR A 252 -22.74 11.05 -14.76
CA THR A 252 -24.05 11.04 -15.42
C THR A 252 -24.58 12.47 -15.48
N THR A 253 -24.95 12.95 -16.66
CA THR A 253 -25.50 14.31 -16.80
C THR A 253 -26.85 14.45 -16.11
N LEU A 254 -27.07 15.58 -15.44
CA LEU A 254 -28.39 15.96 -14.92
C LEU A 254 -29.21 16.76 -15.94
N ASP A 255 -28.58 17.23 -17.03
CA ASP A 255 -29.26 17.91 -18.13
C ASP A 255 -29.87 16.90 -19.13
N GLN A 256 -31.19 16.98 -19.31
CA GLN A 256 -31.92 16.13 -20.24
C GLN A 256 -31.78 16.56 -21.71
N GLY A 257 -31.25 17.77 -21.96
CA GLY A 257 -30.96 18.29 -23.30
C GLY A 257 -29.63 17.80 -23.90
N LEU A 258 -28.72 17.28 -23.08
CA LEU A 258 -27.45 16.71 -23.55
C LEU A 258 -27.65 15.29 -24.07
N ASP A 259 -27.04 14.98 -25.21
CA ASP A 259 -27.14 13.66 -25.85
C ASP A 259 -26.27 12.61 -25.14
N LEU A 260 -25.03 12.95 -24.78
CA LEU A 260 -24.22 12.12 -23.89
C LEU A 260 -24.94 12.00 -22.55
N ALA A 261 -25.28 10.77 -22.14
CA ALA A 261 -25.98 10.50 -20.89
C ALA A 261 -24.99 10.16 -19.76
N THR A 262 -23.96 9.39 -20.07
CA THR A 262 -23.00 8.89 -19.10
C THR A 262 -21.65 8.67 -19.77
N PHE A 263 -20.55 8.96 -19.08
CA PHE A 263 -19.28 8.32 -19.36
C PHE A 263 -18.73 7.63 -18.11
N THR A 264 -17.94 6.58 -18.33
CA THR A 264 -17.23 5.82 -17.30
C THR A 264 -15.78 5.68 -17.71
N TYR A 265 -14.87 6.06 -16.82
CA TYR A 265 -13.44 5.88 -16.93
C TYR A 265 -12.99 4.85 -15.89
N ARG A 266 -12.35 3.77 -16.35
CA ARG A 266 -11.86 2.67 -15.52
C ARG A 266 -10.35 2.59 -15.62
N GLU A 267 -9.70 2.38 -14.48
CA GLU A 267 -8.27 2.11 -14.39
C GLU A 267 -8.04 0.81 -13.63
N ASP A 268 -7.30 -0.12 -14.22
CA ASP A 268 -6.84 -1.34 -13.57
C ASP A 268 -5.33 -1.27 -13.38
N LEU A 269 -4.86 -1.51 -12.15
CA LEU A 269 -3.45 -1.56 -11.78
C LEU A 269 -3.14 -2.89 -11.08
N SER A 270 -2.12 -3.59 -11.55
CA SER A 270 -1.57 -4.79 -10.92
C SER A 270 -0.10 -4.60 -10.61
N THR A 271 0.21 -4.56 -9.33
CA THR A 271 1.57 -4.46 -8.79
C THR A 271 1.98 -5.79 -8.18
N ARG A 272 3.17 -6.26 -8.56
CA ARG A 272 3.80 -7.48 -8.04
C ARG A 272 5.21 -7.16 -7.58
N GLY A 273 5.51 -7.50 -6.33
CA GLY A 273 6.82 -7.29 -5.73
C GLY A 273 7.42 -8.57 -5.16
N THR A 274 8.72 -8.75 -5.30
CA THR A 274 9.47 -9.80 -4.60
C THR A 274 10.80 -9.26 -4.10
N GLY A 275 11.11 -9.55 -2.85
CA GLY A 275 12.28 -9.00 -2.19
C GLY A 275 12.75 -9.81 -1.00
N VAL A 276 13.73 -9.26 -0.30
CA VAL A 276 14.31 -9.88 0.90
C VAL A 276 14.54 -8.85 2.00
N ASP A 277 14.50 -9.30 3.25
CA ASP A 277 14.84 -8.53 4.43
C ASP A 277 15.70 -9.34 5.41
N LEU A 278 16.46 -8.67 6.26
CA LEU A 278 17.20 -9.27 7.36
C LEU A 278 16.84 -8.54 8.66
N LYS A 279 16.63 -9.30 9.72
CA LYS A 279 16.34 -8.76 11.06
C LYS A 279 17.27 -9.39 12.07
N LEU A 280 17.73 -8.58 13.01
CA LEU A 280 18.54 -8.99 14.15
C LEU A 280 17.86 -8.50 15.42
N GLY A 281 17.92 -9.29 16.48
CA GLY A 281 17.22 -8.98 17.71
C GLY A 281 17.88 -9.56 18.95
N ALA A 282 17.75 -8.85 20.05
CA ALA A 282 18.15 -9.31 21.37
C ALA A 282 17.09 -8.94 22.41
N VAL A 283 16.93 -9.79 23.42
CA VAL A 283 16.11 -9.55 24.61
C VAL A 283 16.93 -9.92 25.83
N VAL A 284 16.95 -9.04 26.83
CA VAL A 284 17.62 -9.26 28.11
C VAL A 284 16.58 -9.33 29.21
N GLN A 285 16.66 -10.37 30.03
CA GLN A 285 15.88 -10.53 31.25
C GLN A 285 16.54 -9.72 32.38
N ALA A 286 15.86 -8.67 32.85
CA ALA A 286 16.27 -7.81 33.95
C ALA A 286 15.51 -8.20 35.23
N GLY A 287 16.20 -8.89 36.14
CA GLY A 287 15.56 -9.46 37.34
C GLY A 287 14.56 -10.58 36.99
N SER A 288 13.57 -10.81 37.84
CA SER A 288 12.61 -11.92 37.66
C SER A 288 11.44 -11.62 36.72
N SER A 289 11.18 -10.34 36.44
CA SER A 289 9.88 -9.91 35.90
C SER A 289 9.97 -8.92 34.74
N ALA A 290 11.13 -8.28 34.52
CA ALA A 290 11.29 -7.30 33.45
C ALA A 290 12.13 -7.86 32.30
N ARG A 291 11.81 -7.43 31.08
CA ARG A 291 12.56 -7.72 29.86
C ARG A 291 12.77 -6.44 29.08
N VAL A 292 13.95 -6.29 28.50
CA VAL A 292 14.31 -5.19 27.62
C VAL A 292 14.79 -5.78 26.31
N GLY A 293 14.28 -5.31 25.18
CA GLY A 293 14.70 -5.77 23.88
C GLY A 293 15.19 -4.64 22.98
N LEU A 294 16.03 -5.01 22.03
CA LEU A 294 16.52 -4.17 20.96
C LEU A 294 16.52 -5.00 19.67
N ALA A 295 15.99 -4.44 18.59
CA ALA A 295 16.02 -5.08 17.27
C ALA A 295 16.37 -4.09 16.18
N PHE A 296 17.02 -4.61 15.14
CA PHE A 296 17.41 -3.86 13.95
C PHE A 296 16.91 -4.59 12.71
N HIS A 297 16.15 -3.89 11.87
CA HIS A 297 15.66 -4.39 10.60
C HIS A 297 16.37 -3.66 9.47
N THR A 298 16.94 -4.43 8.54
CA THR A 298 17.49 -3.85 7.31
C THR A 298 16.37 -3.28 6.45
N PRO A 299 16.70 -2.41 5.47
CA PRO A 299 15.82 -2.16 4.34
C PRO A 299 15.32 -3.47 3.75
N MET A 300 14.08 -3.46 3.27
CA MET A 300 13.64 -4.45 2.30
C MET A 300 14.14 -4.02 0.92
N TRP A 301 14.73 -4.94 0.18
CA TRP A 301 15.07 -4.72 -1.23
C TRP A 301 14.10 -5.49 -2.09
N VAL A 302 13.19 -4.79 -2.76
CA VAL A 302 12.07 -5.38 -3.49
C VAL A 302 12.14 -4.96 -4.96
N ASN A 303 12.10 -5.92 -5.87
CA ASN A 303 11.87 -5.63 -7.28
C ASN A 303 10.35 -5.59 -7.51
N MET A 304 9.88 -4.49 -8.09
CA MET A 304 8.48 -4.20 -8.33
C MET A 304 8.21 -4.21 -9.83
N ASN A 305 7.06 -4.77 -10.21
CA ASN A 305 6.54 -4.71 -11.57
C ASN A 305 5.08 -4.28 -11.48
N ASP A 306 4.77 -3.18 -12.16
CA ASP A 306 3.44 -2.65 -12.31
C ASP A 306 2.96 -2.88 -13.74
N ALA A 307 1.73 -3.33 -13.87
CA ALA A 307 1.00 -3.38 -15.13
C ALA A 307 -0.30 -2.60 -14.96
N TYR A 308 -0.63 -1.72 -15.88
CA TYR A 308 -1.83 -0.92 -15.82
C TYR A 308 -2.50 -0.78 -17.19
N ARG A 309 -3.81 -0.57 -17.16
CA ARG A 309 -4.62 -0.33 -18.35
C ARG A 309 -5.78 0.57 -17.96
N THR A 310 -6.22 1.38 -18.91
CA THR A 310 -7.40 2.22 -18.75
C THR A 310 -8.43 1.93 -19.84
N GLU A 311 -9.69 2.15 -19.52
CA GLU A 311 -10.81 1.99 -20.43
C GLU A 311 -11.77 3.15 -20.24
N MET A 312 -12.29 3.67 -21.34
CA MET A 312 -13.38 4.64 -21.31
C MET A 312 -14.59 4.06 -22.04
N SER A 313 -15.77 4.32 -21.50
CA SER A 313 -17.03 4.04 -22.17
C SER A 313 -17.99 5.21 -22.06
N THR A 314 -18.79 5.43 -23.10
CA THR A 314 -19.81 6.47 -23.17
C THR A 314 -21.14 5.85 -23.57
N SER A 315 -22.24 6.44 -23.11
CA SER A 315 -23.60 6.07 -23.48
C SER A 315 -24.40 7.32 -23.80
N PHE A 316 -25.07 7.28 -24.94
CA PHE A 316 -25.88 8.37 -25.49
C PHE A 316 -27.37 8.07 -25.39
N ARG A 317 -28.20 9.10 -25.28
CA ARG A 317 -29.66 8.96 -25.11
C ARG A 317 -30.33 8.36 -26.34
N ALA A 318 -29.76 8.57 -27.53
CA ALA A 318 -30.20 7.94 -28.77
C ALA A 318 -30.03 6.42 -28.78
N GLY A 319 -29.32 5.84 -27.80
CA GLY A 319 -29.09 4.41 -27.64
C GLY A 319 -27.70 3.94 -28.09
N ASP A 320 -26.89 4.83 -28.66
CA ASP A 320 -25.52 4.55 -29.04
C ASP A 320 -24.60 4.48 -27.80
N GLY A 321 -23.51 3.74 -27.91
CA GLY A 321 -22.49 3.65 -26.88
C GLY A 321 -21.15 3.22 -27.46
N TYR A 322 -20.08 3.79 -26.95
CA TYR A 322 -18.72 3.55 -27.43
C TYR A 322 -17.85 3.09 -26.26
N THR A 323 -16.84 2.30 -26.57
CA THR A 323 -15.86 1.83 -25.58
C THR A 323 -14.51 1.75 -26.25
N GLN A 324 -13.50 2.30 -25.59
CA GLN A 324 -12.12 2.26 -26.05
C GLN A 324 -11.21 1.92 -24.88
N SER A 325 -10.20 1.12 -25.16
CA SER A 325 -9.19 0.72 -24.18
C SER A 325 -7.82 1.24 -24.57
N SER A 326 -7.01 1.55 -23.57
CA SER A 326 -5.59 1.81 -23.77
C SER A 326 -4.83 0.53 -24.16
N PRO A 327 -3.59 0.65 -24.68
CA PRO A 327 -2.61 -0.43 -24.64
C PRO A 327 -2.30 -0.86 -23.20
N ASP A 328 -1.63 -2.00 -23.03
CA ASP A 328 -1.12 -2.43 -21.73
C ASP A 328 0.14 -1.63 -21.37
N GLY A 329 0.08 -0.84 -20.29
CA GLY A 329 1.22 -0.16 -19.71
C GLY A 329 1.97 -1.07 -18.73
N ALA A 330 3.30 -1.04 -18.74
CA ALA A 330 4.11 -1.78 -17.77
C ALA A 330 5.36 -1.00 -17.36
N PHE A 331 5.71 -1.06 -16.07
CA PHE A 331 6.90 -0.41 -15.53
C PHE A 331 7.53 -1.26 -14.42
N ALA A 332 8.86 -1.34 -14.43
CA ALA A 332 9.63 -2.08 -13.45
C ALA A 332 10.58 -1.16 -12.68
N TYR A 333 10.63 -1.30 -11.37
CA TYR A 333 11.44 -0.47 -10.49
C TYR A 333 11.92 -1.25 -9.26
N ARG A 334 12.83 -0.64 -8.52
CA ARG A 334 13.32 -1.17 -7.24
C ARG A 334 12.82 -0.30 -6.11
N LEU A 335 12.10 -0.92 -5.19
CA LEU A 335 11.71 -0.31 -3.94
C LEU A 335 12.74 -0.69 -2.87
N ARG A 336 13.27 0.32 -2.18
CA ARG A 336 14.09 0.15 -0.99
C ARG A 336 13.39 0.86 0.16
N THR A 337 12.97 0.13 1.17
CA THR A 337 12.37 0.76 2.35
C THR A 337 13.45 1.32 3.28
N PRO A 338 13.09 2.23 4.17
CA PRO A 338 13.90 2.55 5.33
C PRO A 338 14.28 1.32 6.15
N TRP A 339 15.41 1.42 6.84
CA TRP A 339 15.76 0.54 7.94
C TRP A 339 14.97 0.94 9.20
N ARG A 340 14.88 0.04 10.18
CA ARG A 340 14.13 0.28 11.42
C ARG A 340 14.93 -0.15 12.64
N LEU A 341 14.84 0.63 13.71
CA LEU A 341 15.39 0.32 15.03
C LEU A 341 14.24 0.25 16.03
N LEU A 342 14.14 -0.85 16.77
CA LEU A 342 13.07 -1.08 17.72
C LEU A 342 13.64 -1.24 19.13
N GLY A 343 13.13 -0.45 20.07
CA GLY A 343 13.36 -0.62 21.50
C GLY A 343 12.10 -1.14 22.17
N SER A 344 12.23 -2.15 23.02
CA SER A 344 11.09 -2.81 23.66
C SER A 344 11.28 -3.00 25.17
N PHE A 345 10.19 -2.92 25.91
CA PHE A 345 10.15 -3.18 27.35
C PHE A 345 8.90 -3.97 27.71
N ALA A 346 9.05 -5.01 28.54
CA ALA A 346 7.93 -5.74 29.10
C ALA A 346 8.12 -6.01 30.58
N TYR A 347 7.04 -5.92 31.35
CA TYR A 347 6.99 -6.29 32.76
C TYR A 347 5.86 -7.30 33.01
N VAL A 348 6.20 -8.45 33.58
CA VAL A 348 5.28 -9.57 33.83
C VAL A 348 4.92 -9.63 35.31
N PHE A 349 3.65 -9.43 35.65
CA PHE A 349 3.11 -9.46 37.01
C PHE A 349 2.76 -10.89 37.45
N GLY A 350 3.70 -11.83 37.25
CA GLY A 350 3.47 -13.26 37.46
C GLY A 350 2.30 -13.76 36.61
N GLU A 351 1.33 -14.42 37.25
CA GLU A 351 0.15 -14.99 36.58
C GLU A 351 -0.98 -13.98 36.33
N ARG A 352 -0.83 -12.72 36.79
CA ARG A 352 -1.92 -11.73 36.73
C ARG A 352 -1.99 -10.95 35.42
N GLY A 353 -0.92 -10.93 34.64
CA GLY A 353 -0.84 -10.20 33.38
C GLY A 353 0.54 -9.58 33.13
N LEU A 354 0.61 -8.75 32.09
CA LEU A 354 1.84 -8.05 31.69
C LEU A 354 1.52 -6.65 31.16
N VAL A 355 2.53 -5.78 31.18
CA VAL A 355 2.56 -4.51 30.44
C VAL A 355 3.73 -4.57 29.47
N SER A 356 3.50 -4.12 28.23
CA SER A 356 4.51 -4.12 27.16
C SER A 356 4.45 -2.81 26.39
N VAL A 357 5.62 -2.31 26.01
CA VAL A 357 5.81 -1.08 25.23
C VAL A 357 6.89 -1.33 24.18
N ASP A 358 6.57 -1.06 22.93
CA ASP A 358 7.52 -1.06 21.82
C ASP A 358 7.59 0.35 21.22
N ALA A 359 8.80 0.80 20.90
CA ALA A 359 9.07 2.05 20.20
C ALA A 359 9.90 1.77 18.96
N GLU A 360 9.41 2.18 17.80
CA GLU A 360 10.09 2.05 16.51
C GLU A 360 10.61 3.41 16.05
N TRP A 361 11.85 3.42 15.56
CA TRP A 361 12.45 4.55 14.86
C TRP A 361 12.83 4.15 13.43
N THR A 362 12.40 4.98 12.48
CA THR A 362 12.53 4.76 11.04
C THR A 362 12.89 6.10 10.38
N ASP A 363 13.84 6.11 9.45
CA ASP A 363 14.23 7.30 8.69
C ASP A 363 13.76 7.18 7.23
N HIS A 364 12.75 7.99 6.87
CA HIS A 364 12.10 7.97 5.56
C HIS A 364 12.77 8.89 4.52
N ARG A 365 13.92 9.50 4.83
CA ARG A 365 14.60 10.48 3.95
C ARG A 365 15.53 9.86 2.91
#